data_AF-A0A7J3NLQ1-F1
#
_entry.id   AF-A0A7J3NLQ1-F1
#
_cell.length_a   1.000
_cell.length_b   1.000
_cell.length_c   1.000
_cell.angle_alpha   90.00
_cell.angle_beta   90.00
_cell.angle_gamma   90.00
#
_symmetry.space_group_name_H-M   'P 1'
#
loop_
_entity.id
_entity.type
_entity.pdbx_description
1 polymer ?
#
loop_
_entity_poly.entity_id
_entity_poly.type
_entity_poly.pdbx_seq_one_letter_code
_entity_poly.pdbx_strand_id
1 'polypeptide(L)'
;MDRVVRIMGVVVESASNHIVVDDGTGIIRVIPSGEVPVPEVGKIVRVFGSVSQNGKGSIYINAEIVQDMSSLDLELYSKVKKVKKPGLT
;
A
#
# COMPACT_ATOMS: atom_id res chain seq x y z
N MET A 1 -14.96 -12.64 -7.01
CA MET A 1 -15.22 -11.52 -6.09
C MET A 1 -14.01 -10.61 -6.21
N ASP A 2 -14.17 -9.47 -6.87
CA ASP A 2 -13.09 -8.48 -6.95
C ASP A 2 -12.91 -7.86 -5.57
N ARG A 3 -11.93 -8.36 -4.83
CA ARG A 3 -11.61 -7.85 -3.50
C ARG A 3 -10.77 -6.60 -3.68
N VAL A 4 -11.42 -5.45 -3.56
CA VAL A 4 -10.74 -4.16 -3.48
C VAL A 4 -10.13 -4.01 -2.09
N VAL A 5 -8.85 -3.65 -2.05
CA VAL A 5 -8.08 -3.43 -0.83
C VAL A 5 -7.56 -2.01 -0.76
N ARG A 6 -7.27 -1.59 0.47
CA ARG A 6 -6.55 -0.35 0.77
C ARG A 6 -5.41 -0.70 1.70
N ILE A 7 -4.18 -0.45 1.27
CA ILE A 7 -2.98 -0.66 2.08
C ILE A 7 -2.18 0.63 2.21
N MET A 8 -1.34 0.71 3.24
CA MET A 8 -0.42 1.83 3.44
C MET A 8 0.90 1.28 3.94
N GLY A 9 2.00 1.72 3.35
CA GLY A 9 3.33 1.21 3.68
C GLY A 9 4.44 2.01 3.01
N VAL A 10 5.67 1.54 3.20
CA VAL A 10 6.88 2.11 2.61
C VAL A 10 7.21 1.38 1.31
N VAL A 11 7.57 2.11 0.26
CA VAL A 11 8.11 1.52 -0.96
C VAL A 11 9.52 1.03 -0.71
N VAL A 12 9.74 -0.28 -0.77
CA VAL A 12 11.04 -0.92 -0.55
C VAL A 12 11.73 -1.35 -1.85
N GLU A 13 10.98 -1.48 -2.94
CA GLU A 13 11.48 -1.70 -4.29
C GLU A 13 10.64 -0.89 -5.27
N SER A 14 11.28 -0.29 -6.29
CA SER A 14 10.62 0.49 -7.33
C SER A 14 11.24 0.17 -8.70
N ALA A 15 10.39 -0.21 -9.65
CA ALA A 15 10.76 -0.50 -11.02
C ALA A 15 9.71 0.09 -11.97
N SER A 16 10.01 0.13 -13.28
CA SER A 16 9.16 0.79 -14.28
C SER A 16 7.70 0.33 -14.33
N ASN A 17 7.39 -0.89 -13.89
CA ASN A 17 6.05 -1.47 -13.97
C ASN A 17 5.49 -1.97 -12.63
N HIS A 18 6.22 -1.81 -11.52
CA HIS A 18 5.75 -2.27 -10.23
C HIS A 18 6.52 -1.61 -9.09
N ILE A 19 5.91 -1.68 -7.90
CA ILE A 19 6.57 -1.39 -6.63
C ILE A 19 6.35 -2.54 -5.67
N VAL A 20 7.20 -2.63 -4.65
CA VAL A 20 6.96 -3.49 -3.48
C VAL A 20 6.73 -2.59 -2.28
N VAL A 21 5.62 -2.84 -1.57
CA VAL A 21 5.20 -2.06 -0.41
C VAL A 21 5.29 -2.92 0.83
N ASP A 22 5.96 -2.41 1.86
CA ASP A 22 6.08 -3.01 3.20
C ASP A 22 5.24 -2.20 4.21
N ASP A 23 4.30 -2.85 4.90
CA ASP A 23 3.48 -2.22 5.95
C ASP A 23 3.99 -2.44 7.38
N GLY A 24 5.14 -3.09 7.52
CA GLY A 24 5.76 -3.51 8.79
C GLY A 24 5.28 -4.87 9.31
N THR A 25 4.29 -5.49 8.65
CA THR A 25 3.81 -6.85 8.96
C THR A 25 3.95 -7.81 7.79
N GLY A 26 3.99 -7.28 6.57
CA GLY A 26 4.26 -8.04 5.37
C GLY A 26 4.60 -7.15 4.19
N ILE A 27 5.05 -7.80 3.12
CA ILE A 27 5.40 -7.14 1.85
C ILE A 27 4.47 -7.62 0.75
N ILE A 28 4.10 -6.73 -0.16
CA ILE A 28 3.26 -7.07 -1.30
C ILE A 28 3.71 -6.35 -2.56
N ARG A 29 3.69 -7.07 -3.68
CA ARG A 29 3.91 -6.50 -5.01
C ARG A 29 2.67 -5.76 -5.47
N VAL A 30 2.85 -4.52 -5.90
CA VAL A 30 1.81 -3.65 -6.43
C VAL A 30 2.16 -3.32 -7.88
N ILE A 31 1.21 -3.52 -8.78
CA ILE A 31 1.29 -3.23 -10.20
C ILE A 31 0.39 -2.02 -10.46
N PRO A 32 0.94 -0.81 -10.64
CA PRO A 32 0.18 0.36 -11.04
C PRO A 32 -0.49 0.13 -12.41
N SER A 33 -1.75 0.51 -12.52
CA SER A 33 -2.52 0.43 -13.78
C SER A 33 -2.53 1.77 -14.49
N GLY A 34 -2.53 1.74 -15.83
CA GLY A 34 -2.62 2.96 -16.64
C GLY A 34 -1.50 3.96 -16.38
N GLU A 35 -1.87 5.21 -16.12
CA GLU A 35 -0.94 6.34 -15.90
C GLU A 35 -0.63 6.60 -14.42
N VAL A 36 -0.92 5.64 -13.52
CA VAL A 36 -0.64 5.80 -12.09
C VAL A 36 0.87 5.95 -11.88
N PRO A 37 1.35 7.04 -11.24
CA PRO A 37 2.77 7.26 -11.01
C PRO A 37 3.40 6.14 -10.18
N VAL A 38 4.63 5.76 -10.54
CA VAL A 38 5.45 4.82 -9.78
C VAL A 38 6.27 5.61 -8.75
N PRO A 39 6.02 5.45 -7.44
CA PRO A 39 6.77 6.18 -6.42
C PRO A 39 8.18 5.62 -6.23
N GLU A 40 9.09 6.48 -5.76
CA GLU A 40 10.46 6.12 -5.45
C GLU A 40 10.58 5.29 -4.17
N VAL A 41 11.70 4.56 -4.03
CA VAL A 41 12.04 3.83 -2.80
C VAL A 41 12.14 4.81 -1.62
N GLY A 42 11.62 4.38 -0.46
CA GLY A 42 11.56 5.15 0.77
C GLY A 42 10.32 6.02 0.93
N LYS A 43 9.51 6.19 -0.14
CA LYS A 43 8.24 6.92 -0.04
C LYS A 43 7.20 6.13 0.75
N ILE A 44 6.42 6.84 1.56
CA ILE A 44 5.24 6.28 2.22
C ILE A 44 4.07 6.48 1.28
N VAL A 45 3.35 5.40 0.99
CA VAL A 45 2.27 5.41 0.00
C VAL A 45 1.02 4.78 0.58
N ARG A 46 -0.13 5.22 0.07
CA ARG A 46 -1.41 4.53 0.25
C ARG A 46 -1.89 4.03 -1.10
N VAL A 47 -2.14 2.73 -1.18
CA VAL A 47 -2.50 2.04 -2.41
C VAL A 47 -3.95 1.57 -2.32
N PHE A 48 -4.70 1.77 -3.41
CA PHE A 48 -6.03 1.23 -3.63
C PHE A 48 -5.98 0.35 -4.87
N GLY A 49 -6.50 -0.86 -4.75
CA GLY A 49 -6.30 -1.86 -5.79
C GLY A 49 -7.18 -3.10 -5.65
N SER A 50 -7.25 -3.89 -6.70
CA SER A 50 -7.82 -5.24 -6.67
C SER A 50 -6.73 -6.30 -6.43
N VAL A 51 -7.03 -7.26 -5.56
CA VAL A 51 -6.11 -8.38 -5.30
C VAL A 51 -6.21 -9.40 -6.43
N SER A 52 -5.06 -9.81 -6.97
CA SER A 52 -4.94 -10.83 -8.01
C SER A 52 -3.90 -11.87 -7.64
N GLN A 53 -3.98 -13.02 -8.28
CA GLN A 53 -3.05 -14.13 -8.09
C GLN A 53 -2.54 -14.58 -9.45
N ASN A 54 -1.23 -14.83 -9.57
CA ASN A 54 -0.66 -15.37 -10.81
C ASN A 54 -0.81 -16.91 -10.85
N GLY A 55 -0.51 -17.52 -12.00
CA GLY A 55 -0.58 -18.97 -12.18
C GLY A 55 0.37 -19.80 -11.30
N LYS A 56 1.30 -19.16 -10.58
CA LYS A 56 2.21 -19.79 -9.61
C LYS A 56 1.77 -19.60 -8.16
N GLY A 57 0.60 -18.99 -7.94
CA GLY A 57 0.03 -18.76 -6.62
C GLY A 57 0.53 -17.49 -5.91
N SER A 58 1.39 -16.67 -6.52
CA SER A 58 1.84 -15.41 -5.91
C SER A 58 0.74 -14.36 -5.98
N ILE A 59 0.45 -13.72 -4.84
CA ILE A 59 -0.55 -12.66 -4.71
C ILE A 59 0.08 -11.31 -5.01
N TYR A 60 -0.65 -10.44 -5.71
CA TYR A 60 -0.27 -9.06 -6.00
C TYR A 60 -1.50 -8.16 -6.05
N ILE A 61 -1.28 -6.85 -6.06
CA ILE A 61 -2.34 -5.84 -6.16
C ILE A 61 -2.23 -5.14 -7.50
N ASN A 62 -3.31 -5.10 -8.29
CA ASN A 62 -3.44 -4.17 -9.41
C ASN A 62 -3.94 -2.84 -8.84
N ALA A 63 -3.14 -1.79 -8.87
CA ALA A 63 -3.46 -0.53 -8.24
C ALA A 63 -4.09 0.45 -9.23
N GLU A 64 -5.28 0.94 -8.90
CA GLU A 64 -5.91 2.06 -9.62
C GLU A 64 -5.55 3.41 -9.02
N ILE A 65 -5.10 3.45 -7.76
CA ILE A 65 -4.66 4.68 -7.09
C ILE A 65 -3.43 4.40 -6.22
N VAL A 66 -2.39 5.22 -6.40
CA VAL A 66 -1.22 5.29 -5.50
C VAL A 66 -1.08 6.73 -5.03
N GLN A 67 -1.29 6.95 -3.73
CA GLN A 67 -1.22 8.27 -3.10
C GLN A 67 0.12 8.44 -2.38
N ASP A 68 0.81 9.54 -2.63
CA ASP A 68 1.96 9.97 -1.84
C ASP A 68 1.49 10.39 -0.44
N MET A 69 2.04 9.76 0.59
CA MET A 69 1.76 10.02 2.00
C MET A 69 2.99 10.59 2.73
N SER A 70 3.99 11.11 2.01
CA SER A 70 5.22 11.67 2.59
C SER A 70 4.97 12.83 3.56
N SER A 71 3.86 13.55 3.41
CA SER A 71 3.46 14.64 4.32
C SER A 71 2.63 14.16 5.52
N LEU A 72 2.46 12.84 5.70
CA LEU A 72 1.72 12.29 6.82
C LEU A 72 2.55 12.38 8.10
N ASP A 73 2.02 13.04 9.13
CA ASP A 73 2.56 12.96 10.48
C ASP A 73 2.28 11.56 11.06
N LEU A 74 3.28 10.68 10.98
CA LEU A 74 3.21 9.31 11.49
C LEU A 74 3.08 9.25 13.01
N GLU A 75 3.61 10.24 13.73
CA GLU A 75 3.52 10.29 15.18
C GLU A 75 2.08 10.57 15.60
N LEU A 76 1.45 11.57 14.98
CA LEU A 76 0.04 11.88 15.17
C LEU A 76 -0.84 10.69 14.75
N TYR A 77 -0.55 10.07 13.61
CA TYR A 77 -1.26 8.87 13.15
C TYR A 77 -1.20 7.74 14.19
N SER A 78 -0.02 7.49 14.76
CA SER A 78 0.18 6.48 15.81
C SER A 78 -0.59 6.83 17.10
N LYS A 79 -0.56 8.09 17.53
CA LYS A 79 -1.33 8.58 18.69
C LYS A 79 -2.84 8.35 18.48
N VAL A 80 -3.39 8.75 17.33
CA VAL A 80 -4.81 8.53 17.01
C VAL A 80 -5.16 7.05 16.94
N LYS A 81 -4.31 6.20 16.34
CA LYS A 81 -4.54 4.75 16.26
C LYS A 81 -4.57 4.11 17.66
N LYS A 82 -3.75 4.59 18.60
CA LYS A 82 -3.78 4.14 20.00
C LYS A 82 -5.03 4.63 20.74
N VAL A 83 -5.49 5.86 20.47
CA VAL A 83 -6.71 6.45 21.06
C VAL A 83 -8.00 5.86 20.49
N LYS A 84 -7.99 5.26 19.29
CA LYS A 84 -9.13 4.48 18.76
C LYS A 84 -9.22 3.06 19.31
N LYS A 85 -8.19 2.57 20.01
CA LYS A 85 -8.16 1.22 20.62
C LYS A 85 -8.74 1.08 22.05
N PRO A 86 -9.01 2.12 22.87
CA PRO A 86 -9.80 1.99 24.08
C PRO A 86 -11.28 2.10 23.70
N GLY A 87 -11.95 0.96 23.55
CA GLY A 87 -13.39 0.90 23.37
C GLY A 87 -13.84 0.74 21.92
N LEU A 88 -13.64 -0.45 21.34
CA LEU A 88 -14.64 -0.98 20.41
C LEU A 88 -15.97 -1.11 21.18
N THR A 89 -16.73 -0.02 21.17
CA THR A 89 -18.18 0.13 21.38
C THR A 89 -18.76 0.62 20.08
#